data_AF-A0ABD8B5D0-F1
#
_entry.id   AF-A0ABD8B5D0-F1
#
_cell.length_a   1.000
_cell.length_b   1.000
_cell.length_c   1.000
_cell.angle_alpha   90.00
_cell.angle_beta   90.00
_cell.angle_gamma   90.00
#
_symmetry.space_group_name_H-M   'P 1'
#
loop_
_entity.id
_entity.type
_entity.pdbx_description
1 polymer ?
#
loop_
_entity_poly.entity_id
_entity_poly.type
_entity_poly.pdbx_seq_one_letter_code
_entity_poly.pdbx_strand_id
1 'polypeptide(L)'
;MRRARPVLRAHPAGPSLRAHPAQAALRTLHAEWTKLRTLPSSWLLLAATVALTFAVGTAAVSSVSTRECASAAACHEDTVKLALTGMWLGQAIVLVLGALSMGAEYGTGTVRTTLTAIPRRATVLVSKAAVLAAATGIAAGTAILASLATARWILLANGFTPEAGYPSSPSPTPPPSAPPSAPPSA
;
A
#
# COMPACT_ATOMS: atom_id res chain seq x y z
N MET A 1 8.93 54.51 -49.17
CA MET A 1 9.92 53.45 -48.87
C MET A 1 9.20 52.24 -48.27
N ARG A 2 9.07 51.16 -49.03
CA ARG A 2 8.22 49.99 -48.72
C ARG A 2 9.07 48.91 -48.05
N ARG A 3 8.97 48.74 -46.72
CA ARG A 3 9.68 47.68 -45.98
C ARG A 3 9.17 46.31 -46.40
N ALA A 4 10.03 45.49 -47.00
CA ALA A 4 9.77 44.09 -47.28
C ALA A 4 9.56 43.33 -45.95
N ARG A 5 8.43 42.64 -45.80
CA ARG A 5 8.19 41.74 -44.68
C ARG A 5 8.92 40.42 -44.96
N PRO A 6 9.70 39.88 -44.02
CA PRO A 6 10.34 38.59 -44.19
C PRO A 6 9.26 37.50 -44.28
N VAL A 7 9.30 36.71 -45.35
CA VAL A 7 8.46 35.54 -45.54
C VAL A 7 8.85 34.52 -44.47
N LEU A 8 7.97 34.29 -43.50
CA LEU A 8 8.10 33.23 -42.51
C LEU A 8 8.12 31.91 -43.27
N ARG A 9 9.29 31.29 -43.44
CA ARG A 9 9.39 29.93 -43.97
C ARG A 9 8.72 28.99 -42.96
N ALA A 10 7.58 28.43 -43.33
CA ALA A 10 7.02 27.28 -42.63
C ALA A 10 8.08 26.17 -42.63
N HIS A 11 8.62 25.85 -41.45
CA HIS A 11 9.43 24.64 -41.29
C HIS A 11 8.51 23.45 -41.62
N PRO A 12 8.92 22.53 -42.53
CA PRO A 12 8.18 21.31 -42.71
C PRO A 12 8.12 20.60 -41.36
N ALA A 13 6.92 20.36 -40.87
CA ALA A 13 6.70 19.53 -39.70
C ALA A 13 7.36 18.18 -39.99
N GLY A 14 8.52 17.93 -39.36
CA GLY A 14 9.17 16.63 -39.41
C GLY A 14 8.18 15.54 -39.01
N PRO A 15 8.36 14.30 -39.51
CA PRO A 15 7.45 13.21 -39.22
C PRO A 15 7.21 13.15 -37.72
N SER A 16 5.97 13.43 -37.33
CA SER A 16 5.51 13.27 -35.97
C SER A 16 5.71 11.81 -35.63
N LEU A 17 6.80 11.51 -34.89
CA LEU A 17 7.04 10.22 -34.29
C LEU A 17 5.78 9.88 -33.50
N ARG A 18 4.93 9.04 -34.08
CA ARG A 18 3.78 8.44 -33.40
C ARG A 18 4.37 7.64 -32.26
N ALA A 19 4.55 8.29 -31.11
CA ALA A 19 5.04 7.63 -29.93
C ALA A 19 4.11 6.45 -29.69
N HIS A 20 4.69 5.26 -29.60
CA HIS A 20 3.90 4.06 -29.38
C HIS A 20 3.07 4.26 -28.10
N PRO A 21 1.81 3.77 -28.05
CA PRO A 21 0.93 3.95 -26.89
C PRO A 21 1.58 3.50 -25.58
N ALA A 22 2.46 2.49 -25.63
CA ALA A 22 3.27 2.05 -24.50
C ALA A 22 4.26 3.13 -24.01
N GLN A 23 4.96 3.83 -24.91
CA GLN A 23 5.89 4.90 -24.55
C GLN A 23 5.16 6.11 -23.96
N ALA A 24 3.95 6.41 -24.44
CA ALA A 24 3.11 7.44 -23.84
C ALA A 24 2.72 7.06 -22.40
N ALA A 25 2.29 5.82 -22.17
CA ALA A 25 1.94 5.33 -20.83
C ALA A 25 3.13 5.34 -19.86
N LEU A 26 4.32 4.90 -20.30
CA LEU A 26 5.54 4.94 -19.49
C LEU A 26 5.93 6.37 -19.10
N ARG A 27 5.81 7.34 -20.03
CA ARG A 27 6.07 8.75 -19.73
C ARG A 27 5.08 9.32 -18.72
N THR A 28 3.80 8.95 -18.82
CA THR A 28 2.78 9.35 -17.84
C THR A 28 3.08 8.76 -16.46
N LEU A 29 3.41 7.46 -16.37
CA LEU A 29 3.85 6.83 -15.12
C LEU A 29 5.07 7.52 -14.50
N HIS A 30 6.08 7.83 -15.32
CA HIS A 30 7.29 8.50 -14.86
C HIS A 30 7.01 9.93 -14.35
N ALA A 31 6.10 10.65 -15.01
CA ALA A 31 5.66 11.97 -14.56
C ALA A 31 4.94 11.88 -13.20
N GLU A 32 4.01 10.93 -13.04
CA GLU A 32 3.31 10.71 -11.77
C GLU A 32 4.26 10.28 -10.64
N TRP A 33 5.25 9.42 -10.95
CA TRP A 33 6.28 9.04 -9.98
C TRP A 33 7.12 10.23 -9.52
N THR A 34 7.53 11.08 -10.46
CA THR A 34 8.28 12.29 -10.15
C THR A 34 7.47 13.22 -9.26
N LYS A 35 6.18 13.45 -9.56
CA LYS A 35 5.29 14.24 -8.69
C LYS A 35 5.22 13.67 -7.28
N LEU A 36 5.00 12.37 -7.14
CA LEU A 36 4.88 11.75 -5.82
C LEU A 36 6.19 11.89 -5.01
N ARG A 37 7.34 11.72 -5.68
CA ARG A 37 8.67 11.84 -5.05
C ARG A 37 9.06 13.26 -4.65
N THR A 38 8.62 14.29 -5.40
CA THR A 38 9.01 15.67 -5.12
C THR A 38 8.21 16.31 -3.98
N LEU A 39 7.10 15.70 -3.56
CA LEU A 39 6.32 16.18 -2.42
C LEU A 39 6.86 15.58 -1.11
N PRO A 40 7.43 16.39 -0.18
CA PRO A 40 7.92 15.87 1.10
C PRO A 40 6.79 15.30 1.97
N SER A 41 5.57 15.82 1.83
CA SER A 41 4.38 15.31 2.50
C SER A 41 4.06 13.86 2.13
N SER A 42 4.33 13.43 0.89
CA SER A 42 4.15 12.03 0.48
C SER A 42 5.01 11.10 1.32
N TRP A 43 6.29 11.45 1.49
CA TRP A 43 7.22 10.63 2.27
C TRP A 43 6.88 10.61 3.75
N LEU A 44 6.46 11.74 4.31
CA LEU A 44 6.01 11.81 5.70
C LEU A 44 4.77 10.93 5.94
N LEU A 45 3.79 10.94 5.03
CA LEU A 45 2.59 10.11 5.15
C LEU A 45 2.89 8.62 4.94
N LEU A 46 3.79 8.27 4.02
CA LEU A 46 4.23 6.88 3.85
C LEU A 46 4.99 6.39 5.09
N ALA A 47 5.91 7.20 5.63
CA ALA A 47 6.62 6.88 6.87
C ALA A 47 5.66 6.77 8.06
N ALA A 48 4.70 7.68 8.19
CA ALA A 48 3.67 7.63 9.23
C ALA A 48 2.78 6.38 9.10
N THR A 49 2.44 5.98 7.87
CA THR A 49 1.70 4.73 7.60
C THR A 49 2.47 3.53 8.15
N VAL A 50 3.77 3.44 7.85
CA VAL A 50 4.63 2.34 8.36
C VAL A 50 4.75 2.40 9.87
N ALA A 51 5.13 3.56 10.41
CA ALA A 51 5.43 3.75 11.82
C ALA A 51 4.21 3.48 12.70
N LEU A 52 3.04 4.04 12.37
CA LEU A 52 1.83 3.87 13.18
C LEU A 52 1.26 2.46 13.08
N THR A 53 1.28 1.86 11.88
CA THR A 53 0.85 0.46 11.71
C THR A 53 1.72 -0.47 12.56
N PHE A 54 3.04 -0.32 12.47
CA PHE A 54 4.01 -1.10 13.21
C PHE A 54 3.91 -0.88 14.73
N ALA A 55 3.88 0.38 15.17
CA ALA A 55 3.86 0.72 16.59
C ALA A 55 2.60 0.19 17.29
N VAL A 56 1.43 0.34 16.66
CA VAL A 56 0.17 -0.14 17.24
C VAL A 56 0.09 -1.67 17.23
N GLY A 57 0.52 -2.33 16.16
CA GLY A 57 0.61 -3.79 16.13
C GLY A 57 1.53 -4.34 17.22
N THR A 58 2.71 -3.72 17.38
CA THR A 58 3.67 -4.08 18.42
C THR A 58 3.09 -3.86 19.82
N ALA A 59 2.44 -2.73 20.06
CA ALA A 59 1.81 -2.43 21.35
C ALA A 59 0.70 -3.44 21.69
N ALA A 60 -0.14 -3.78 20.73
CA ALA A 60 -1.22 -4.76 20.91
C ALA A 60 -0.69 -6.17 21.23
N VAL A 61 0.39 -6.60 20.57
CA VAL A 61 0.99 -7.91 20.88
C VAL A 61 1.73 -7.90 22.22
N SER A 62 2.31 -6.77 22.59
CA SER A 62 3.02 -6.63 23.88
C SER A 62 2.08 -6.66 25.08
N SER A 63 0.79 -6.37 24.90
CA SER A 63 -0.19 -6.35 25.98
C SER A 63 -0.76 -7.73 26.35
N VAL A 64 -0.40 -8.81 25.65
CA VAL A 64 -0.90 -10.16 25.93
C VAL A 64 0.20 -11.10 26.39
N SER A 65 -0.11 -11.92 27.40
CA SER A 65 0.81 -12.91 27.96
C SER A 65 0.08 -14.17 28.40
N THR A 66 0.68 -15.33 28.12
CA THR A 66 0.14 -16.63 28.57
C THR A 66 0.12 -16.78 30.09
N ARG A 67 0.87 -15.95 30.83
CA ARG A 67 0.88 -15.92 32.30
C ARG A 67 -0.42 -15.43 32.91
N GLU A 68 -1.22 -14.69 32.15
CA GLU A 68 -2.52 -14.17 32.58
C GLU A 68 -3.65 -15.19 32.36
N CYS A 69 -3.35 -16.27 31.63
CA CYS A 69 -4.27 -17.36 31.32
C CYS A 69 -4.13 -18.52 32.33
N ALA A 70 -5.24 -19.21 32.63
CA ALA A 70 -5.23 -20.36 33.54
C ALA A 70 -4.34 -21.53 33.05
N SER A 71 -4.17 -21.65 31.74
CA SER A 71 -3.16 -22.50 31.10
C SER A 71 -2.86 -21.95 29.71
N ALA A 72 -1.67 -22.25 29.17
CA ALA A 72 -1.27 -21.75 27.86
C ALA A 72 -2.19 -22.27 26.72
N ALA A 73 -2.73 -23.49 26.87
CA ALA A 73 -3.70 -24.09 25.95
C ALA A 73 -5.11 -23.45 26.04
N ALA A 74 -5.46 -22.81 27.15
CA ALA A 74 -6.74 -22.12 27.33
C ALA A 74 -6.72 -20.67 26.83
N CYS A 75 -5.54 -20.11 26.54
CA CYS A 75 -5.39 -18.79 25.94
C CYS A 75 -5.83 -18.88 24.47
N HIS A 76 -6.91 -18.19 24.09
CA HIS A 76 -7.43 -18.13 22.72
C HIS A 76 -7.30 -16.71 22.17
N GLU A 77 -6.06 -16.31 21.86
CA GLU A 77 -5.80 -15.01 21.26
C GLU A 77 -5.47 -15.15 19.76
N ASP A 78 -6.13 -14.33 18.94
CA ASP A 78 -5.79 -14.20 17.52
C ASP A 78 -4.57 -13.28 17.38
N THR A 79 -3.40 -13.88 17.58
CA THR A 79 -2.11 -13.18 17.59
C THR A 79 -1.80 -12.46 16.28
N VAL A 80 -2.29 -12.98 15.14
CA VAL A 80 -2.13 -12.35 13.82
C VAL A 80 -3.00 -11.10 13.74
N LYS A 81 -4.26 -11.19 14.18
CA LYS A 81 -5.14 -10.02 14.25
C LYS A 81 -4.57 -8.94 15.17
N LEU A 82 -4.06 -9.32 16.35
CA LEU A 82 -3.39 -8.38 17.27
C LEU A 82 -2.22 -7.68 16.58
N ALA A 83 -1.33 -8.45 15.94
CA ALA A 83 -0.17 -7.91 15.22
C ALA A 83 -0.54 -6.98 14.06
N LEU A 84 -1.73 -7.14 13.47
CA LEU A 84 -2.22 -6.33 12.34
C LEU A 84 -3.21 -5.24 12.75
N THR A 85 -3.48 -5.05 14.05
CA THR A 85 -4.44 -4.04 14.53
C THR A 85 -4.09 -2.62 14.07
N GLY A 86 -2.80 -2.31 13.93
CA GLY A 86 -2.35 -1.00 13.43
C GLY A 86 -2.75 -0.69 11.98
N MET A 87 -3.19 -1.68 11.20
CA MET A 87 -3.55 -1.53 9.79
C MET A 87 -4.68 -0.50 9.58
N TRP A 88 -5.65 -0.43 10.51
CA TRP A 88 -6.76 0.52 10.43
C TRP A 88 -6.28 1.98 10.41
N LEU A 89 -5.28 2.30 11.23
CA LEU A 89 -4.66 3.63 11.27
C LEU A 89 -3.84 3.89 10.01
N GLY A 90 -3.06 2.89 9.55
CA GLY A 90 -2.33 2.99 8.29
C GLY A 90 -3.24 3.28 7.09
N GLN A 91 -4.40 2.62 7.03
CA GLN A 91 -5.40 2.85 5.97
C GLN A 91 -5.93 4.30 5.98
N ALA A 92 -6.20 4.87 7.14
CA ALA A 92 -6.64 6.27 7.24
C ALA A 92 -5.60 7.25 6.66
N ILE A 93 -4.32 7.01 6.93
CA ILE A 93 -3.22 7.84 6.41
C ILE A 93 -3.08 7.68 4.90
N VAL A 94 -3.22 6.45 4.40
CA VAL A 94 -3.22 6.16 2.96
C VAL A 94 -4.39 6.86 2.26
N LEU A 95 -5.57 6.92 2.87
CA LEU A 95 -6.70 7.68 2.33
C LEU A 95 -6.39 9.18 2.24
N VAL A 96 -5.76 9.75 3.27
CA VAL A 96 -5.31 11.16 3.26
C VAL A 96 -4.28 11.39 2.14
N LEU A 97 -3.29 10.50 1.98
CA LEU A 97 -2.31 10.59 0.90
C LEU A 97 -2.98 10.54 -0.48
N GLY A 98 -3.96 9.66 -0.67
CA GLY A 98 -4.74 9.57 -1.90
C GLY A 98 -5.52 10.86 -2.17
N ALA A 99 -6.20 11.41 -1.17
CA ALA A 99 -6.95 12.65 -1.27
C ALA A 99 -6.04 13.84 -1.61
N LEU A 100 -4.89 13.98 -0.94
CA LEU A 100 -3.91 15.02 -1.23
C LEU A 100 -3.30 14.88 -2.62
N SER A 101 -2.99 13.66 -3.05
CA SER A 101 -2.47 13.40 -4.40
C SER A 101 -3.47 13.85 -5.47
N MET A 102 -4.75 13.58 -5.29
CA MET A 102 -5.80 14.04 -6.21
C MET A 102 -6.00 15.56 -6.11
N GLY A 103 -6.14 16.10 -4.90
CA GLY A 103 -6.42 17.51 -4.64
C GLY A 103 -5.31 18.47 -5.10
N ALA A 104 -4.04 18.05 -5.03
CA ALA A 104 -2.90 18.88 -5.43
C ALA A 104 -2.98 19.34 -6.90
N GLU A 105 -3.57 18.54 -7.78
CA GLU A 105 -3.72 18.92 -9.19
C GLU A 105 -4.83 19.94 -9.41
N TYR A 106 -5.88 19.89 -8.59
CA TYR A 106 -6.95 20.89 -8.60
C TYR A 106 -6.44 22.22 -8.02
N GLY A 107 -5.71 22.17 -6.90
CA GLY A 107 -5.15 23.37 -6.27
C GLY A 107 -4.12 24.11 -7.14
N THR A 108 -3.34 23.38 -7.94
CA THR A 108 -2.31 23.96 -8.83
C THR A 108 -2.83 24.24 -10.26
N GLY A 109 -4.07 23.88 -10.57
CA GLY A 109 -4.64 24.02 -11.92
C GLY A 109 -4.00 23.11 -12.99
N THR A 110 -3.14 22.17 -12.60
CA THR A 110 -2.37 21.30 -13.51
C THR A 110 -3.22 20.20 -14.16
N VAL A 111 -4.46 19.98 -13.69
CA VAL A 111 -5.42 19.09 -14.37
C VAL A 111 -5.67 19.54 -15.81
N ARG A 112 -5.87 20.85 -16.04
CA ARG A 112 -6.19 21.37 -17.39
C ARG A 112 -5.04 21.15 -18.36
N THR A 113 -3.82 21.46 -17.94
CA THR A 113 -2.61 21.30 -18.77
C THR A 113 -2.34 19.83 -19.09
N THR A 114 -2.51 18.94 -18.11
CA THR A 114 -2.33 17.50 -18.29
C THR A 114 -3.36 16.93 -19.28
N LEU A 115 -4.63 17.33 -19.16
CA LEU A 115 -5.69 16.86 -20.06
C LEU A 115 -5.62 17.46 -21.47
N THR A 116 -5.05 18.66 -21.64
CA THR A 116 -4.76 19.22 -22.97
C THR A 116 -3.59 18.51 -23.65
N ALA A 117 -2.59 18.06 -22.88
CA ALA A 117 -1.43 17.34 -23.41
C ALA A 117 -1.73 15.85 -23.66
N ILE A 118 -2.57 15.24 -22.83
CA ILE A 118 -2.97 13.83 -22.90
C ILE A 118 -4.50 13.76 -22.88
N PRO A 119 -5.18 13.77 -24.05
CA PRO A 119 -6.64 13.81 -24.11
C PRO A 119 -7.30 12.50 -23.59
N ARG A 120 -6.53 11.43 -23.40
CA ARG A 120 -7.00 10.14 -22.87
C ARG A 120 -7.03 10.17 -21.34
N ARG A 121 -8.13 10.67 -20.78
CA ARG A 121 -8.36 10.80 -19.31
C ARG A 121 -8.05 9.52 -18.53
N ALA A 122 -8.47 8.36 -19.04
CA ALA A 122 -8.26 7.08 -18.39
C ALA A 122 -6.78 6.72 -18.21
N THR A 123 -5.91 7.06 -19.17
CA THR A 123 -4.47 6.76 -19.07
C THR A 123 -3.82 7.51 -17.92
N VAL A 124 -4.17 8.79 -17.74
CA VAL A 124 -3.66 9.62 -16.64
C VAL A 124 -4.13 9.07 -15.30
N LEU A 125 -5.43 8.76 -15.18
CA LEU A 125 -6.01 8.22 -13.94
C LEU A 125 -5.42 6.86 -13.55
N VAL A 126 -5.26 5.95 -14.52
CA VAL A 126 -4.65 4.63 -14.28
C VAL A 126 -3.19 4.77 -13.89
N SER A 127 -2.41 5.62 -14.57
CA SER A 127 -1.01 5.86 -14.19
C SER A 127 -0.88 6.40 -12.77
N LYS A 128 -1.73 7.36 -12.39
CA LYS A 128 -1.74 7.94 -11.05
C LYS A 128 -2.13 6.93 -9.98
N ALA A 129 -3.21 6.18 -10.22
CA ALA A 129 -3.65 5.11 -9.33
C ALA A 129 -2.57 4.04 -9.17
N ALA A 130 -1.90 3.63 -10.26
CA ALA A 130 -0.84 2.64 -10.24
C ALA A 130 0.38 3.12 -9.42
N VAL A 131 0.81 4.37 -9.59
CA VAL A 131 1.92 4.94 -8.83
C VAL A 131 1.59 5.04 -7.33
N LEU A 132 0.39 5.52 -6.99
CA LEU A 132 -0.08 5.57 -5.61
C LEU A 132 -0.16 4.18 -4.99
N ALA A 133 -0.81 3.22 -5.68
CA ALA A 133 -0.97 1.85 -5.21
C ALA A 133 0.38 1.14 -5.03
N ALA A 134 1.33 1.36 -5.91
CA ALA A 134 2.68 0.82 -5.77
C ALA A 134 3.37 1.40 -4.52
N ALA A 135 3.34 2.71 -4.33
CA ALA A 135 3.98 3.37 -3.19
C ALA A 135 3.34 2.95 -1.85
N THR A 136 2.01 2.95 -1.76
CA THR A 136 1.29 2.56 -0.54
C THR A 136 1.35 1.05 -0.30
N GLY A 137 1.35 0.24 -1.36
CA GLY A 137 1.54 -1.20 -1.28
C GLY A 137 2.91 -1.59 -0.73
N ILE A 138 3.98 -0.91 -1.17
CA ILE A 138 5.33 -1.09 -0.61
C ILE A 138 5.33 -0.71 0.87
N ALA A 139 4.80 0.45 1.24
CA ALA A 139 4.74 0.90 2.64
C ALA A 139 3.89 -0.04 3.53
N ALA A 140 2.74 -0.49 3.05
CA ALA A 140 1.91 -1.45 3.78
C ALA A 140 2.62 -2.80 3.91
N GLY A 141 3.25 -3.28 2.84
CA GLY A 141 4.02 -4.52 2.84
C GLY A 141 5.18 -4.48 3.84
N THR A 142 5.96 -3.39 3.87
CA THR A 142 7.05 -3.24 4.86
C THR A 142 6.51 -3.18 6.28
N ALA A 143 5.41 -2.48 6.52
CA ALA A 143 4.77 -2.41 7.84
C ALA A 143 4.27 -3.77 8.33
N ILE A 144 3.60 -4.54 7.45
CA ILE A 144 3.09 -5.89 7.75
C ILE A 144 4.25 -6.83 8.07
N LEU A 145 5.29 -6.86 7.21
CA LEU A 145 6.45 -7.72 7.43
C LEU A 145 7.18 -7.38 8.73
N ALA A 146 7.38 -6.09 9.01
CA ALA A 146 7.97 -5.64 10.27
C ALA A 146 7.12 -6.03 11.48
N SER A 147 5.80 -5.79 11.43
CA SER A 147 4.90 -6.10 12.54
C SER A 147 4.86 -7.60 12.82
N LEU A 148 4.73 -8.45 11.80
CA LEU A 148 4.69 -9.90 11.97
C LEU A 148 6.03 -10.46 12.48
N ALA A 149 7.15 -9.93 12.00
CA ALA A 149 8.47 -10.32 12.49
C ALA A 149 8.64 -9.98 13.98
N THR A 150 8.31 -8.75 14.38
CA THR A 150 8.40 -8.31 15.78
C THR A 150 7.39 -9.02 16.67
N ALA A 151 6.16 -9.22 16.20
CA ALA A 151 5.13 -9.97 16.93
C ALA A 151 5.60 -11.39 17.24
N ARG A 152 6.21 -12.08 16.26
CA ARG A 152 6.76 -13.43 16.49
C ARG A 152 7.79 -13.44 17.62
N TRP A 153 8.71 -12.47 17.65
CA TRP A 153 9.71 -12.38 18.72
C TRP A 153 9.07 -12.12 20.09
N ILE A 154 8.10 -11.20 20.17
CA ILE A 154 7.43 -10.84 21.43
C ILE A 154 6.57 -11.98 21.96
N LEU A 155 5.79 -12.63 21.08
CA LEU A 155 4.90 -13.73 21.45
C LEU A 155 5.67 -14.92 22.01
N LEU A 156 6.82 -15.27 21.42
CA LEU A 156 7.69 -16.30 21.95
C LEU A 156 8.20 -15.94 23.36
N ALA A 157 8.57 -14.68 23.59
CA ALA A 157 8.97 -14.20 24.92
C ALA A 157 7.80 -14.23 25.93
N ASN A 158 6.55 -14.07 25.45
CA ASN A 158 5.33 -14.11 26.26
C ASN A 158 4.73 -15.51 26.44
N GLY A 159 5.45 -16.57 26.03
CA GLY A 159 5.09 -17.98 26.27
C GLY A 159 4.15 -18.59 25.23
N PHE A 160 3.88 -17.89 24.12
CA PHE A 160 3.15 -18.43 22.97
C PHE A 160 4.07 -19.32 22.11
N THR A 161 4.43 -20.49 22.66
CA THR A 161 5.36 -21.44 22.03
C THR A 161 4.64 -22.60 21.33
N PRO A 162 5.32 -23.34 20.43
CA PRO A 162 4.77 -24.56 19.84
C PRO A 162 4.37 -25.62 20.85
N GLU A 163 5.09 -25.68 21.96
CA GLU A 163 4.83 -26.58 23.09
C GLU A 163 3.52 -26.23 23.81
N ALA A 164 3.12 -24.95 23.78
CA ALA A 164 1.83 -24.47 24.27
C ALA A 164 0.67 -24.67 23.27
N GLY A 165 0.91 -25.29 22.12
CA GLY A 165 -0.10 -25.53 21.08
C GLY A 165 -0.20 -24.45 20.02
N TYR A 166 0.68 -23.44 20.02
CA TYR A 166 0.67 -22.37 19.01
C TYR A 166 1.51 -22.76 17.78
N PRO A 167 0.96 -22.71 16.56
CA PRO A 167 1.70 -23.13 15.38
C PRO A 167 2.93 -22.25 15.15
N SER A 168 4.08 -22.87 14.89
CA SER A 168 5.35 -22.18 14.59
C SER A 168 5.36 -21.44 13.25
N SER A 169 4.33 -21.66 12.42
CA SER A 169 4.14 -21.06 11.11
C SER A 169 2.67 -20.65 10.91
N PRO A 170 2.38 -19.59 10.14
CA PRO A 170 1.03 -19.25 9.74
C PRO A 170 0.51 -20.36 8.83
N SER A 171 -0.25 -21.30 9.38
CA SER A 171 -0.90 -22.35 8.60
C SER A 171 -2.19 -21.81 7.97
N PRO A 172 -2.53 -22.20 6.74
CA PRO A 172 -3.87 -22.00 6.21
C PRO A 172 -4.84 -22.76 7.11
N THR A 173 -5.95 -22.12 7.45
CA THR A 173 -7.13 -22.65 8.17
C THR A 173 -7.22 -24.18 8.18
N PRO A 174 -7.32 -24.84 9.36
CA PRO A 174 -7.55 -26.28 9.40
C PRO A 174 -8.86 -26.61 8.67
N PRO A 175 -8.92 -27.73 7.91
CA PRO A 175 -10.17 -28.18 7.32
C PRO A 175 -11.21 -28.41 8.42
N PRO A 176 -12.51 -28.16 8.14
CA PRO A 176 -13.56 -28.42 9.13
C PRO A 176 -13.44 -29.85 9.63
N SER A 177 -13.41 -30.02 10.95
CA SER A 177 -13.33 -31.32 11.60
C SER A 177 -14.43 -32.23 11.06
N ALA A 178 -14.03 -33.43 10.60
CA ALA A 178 -14.96 -34.43 10.11
C ALA A 178 -15.99 -34.76 11.22
N PRO A 179 -17.28 -34.96 10.87
CA PRO A 179 -18.29 -35.33 11.85
C PRO A 179 -17.94 -36.69 12.50
N PRO A 180 -18.31 -36.90 13.77
CA PRO A 180 -17.99 -38.13 14.49
C PRO A 180 -18.55 -39.35 13.74
N SER A 181 -17.69 -40.34 13.49
CA SER A 181 -18.08 -41.62 12.89
C SER A 181 -19.11 -42.31 13.77
N ALA A 182 -20.26 -42.66 13.17
CA ALA A 182 -21.36 -43.34 13.85
C ALA A 182 -20.89 -44.66 14.51
N PRO A 183 -21.45 -45.04 15.67
CA PRO A 183 -21.11 -46.30 16.33
C PRO A 183 -21.53 -47.50 15.46
N PRO A 184 -20.80 -48.63 15.56
CA PRO A 184 -21.15 -49.83 14.81
C PRO A 184 -22.52 -50.35 15.26
N SER A 185 -23.44 -50.48 14.30
CA SER A 185 -24.71 -51.17 14.47
C SER A 185 -24.45 -52.65 14.77
N ALA A 186 -24.80 -53.06 15.99
CA ALA A 186 -24.92 -54.47 16.37
C ALA A 186 -26.25 -55.05 15.89
#